data_AF-A0A536BTD1-F1
#
_entry.id   AF-A0A536BTD1-F1
#
_cell.length_a   1.000
_cell.length_b   1.000
_cell.length_c   1.000
_cell.angle_alpha   90.00
_cell.angle_beta   90.00
_cell.angle_gamma   90.00
#
_symmetry.space_group_name_H-M   'P 1'
#
loop_
_entity.id
_entity.type
_entity.pdbx_description
1 polymer ?
#
loop_
_entity_poly.entity_id
_entity_poly.type
_entity_poly.pdbx_seq_one_letter_code
_entity_poly.pdbx_strand_id
1 'polypeptide(L)'
;MSVLVASPRPATRWRPSTAVAYLLLIALAVFYLLPMFAIVVTSLKSFNEVSRSTLWELPKAPTFEAFGSAFDVLAPSFFNSVLLVVPATVLSALLGSLNGYVLSK
;
A
#
# COMPACT_ATOMS: atom_id res chain seq x y z
N MET A 1 -11.27 48.57 -18.10
CA MET A 1 -11.84 47.71 -17.04
C MET A 1 -12.62 46.60 -17.73
N SER A 2 -11.98 45.45 -18.00
CA SER A 2 -12.61 44.29 -18.62
C SER A 2 -12.99 43.31 -17.51
N VAL A 3 -14.29 43.19 -17.24
CA VAL A 3 -14.80 42.33 -16.18
C VAL A 3 -14.70 40.87 -16.65
N LEU A 4 -13.86 40.08 -15.98
CA LEU A 4 -13.83 38.62 -16.12
C LEU A 4 -15.14 38.04 -15.58
N VAL A 5 -16.07 37.75 -16.47
CA VAL A 5 -17.27 36.97 -16.15
C VAL A 5 -16.84 35.52 -15.94
N ALA A 6 -16.89 35.05 -14.68
CA ALA A 6 -16.62 33.66 -14.37
C ALA A 6 -17.75 32.77 -14.92
N SER A 7 -17.43 31.89 -15.86
CA SER A 7 -18.36 30.91 -16.41
C SER A 7 -18.81 29.92 -15.31
N PRO A 8 -20.12 29.61 -15.17
CA PRO A 8 -20.58 28.62 -14.21
C PRO A 8 -19.98 27.25 -14.53
N ARG A 9 -19.34 26.59 -13.55
CA ARG A 9 -18.90 25.19 -13.70
C ARG A 9 -20.15 24.31 -13.88
N PRO A 10 -20.19 23.42 -14.87
CA PRO A 10 -21.32 22.52 -15.03
C PRO A 10 -21.49 21.68 -13.77
N ALA A 11 -22.67 21.73 -13.16
CA ALA A 11 -23.02 20.86 -12.04
C ALA A 11 -22.88 19.41 -12.50
N THR A 12 -22.10 18.61 -11.76
CA THR A 12 -21.90 17.19 -12.08
C THR A 12 -23.25 16.49 -12.03
N ARG A 13 -23.81 16.18 -13.19
CA ARG A 13 -25.06 15.42 -13.30
C ARG A 13 -24.72 13.99 -12.89
N TRP A 14 -25.29 13.52 -11.79
CA TRP A 14 -25.11 12.15 -11.33
C TRP A 14 -25.52 11.18 -12.44
N ARG A 15 -24.53 10.54 -13.05
CA ARG A 15 -24.72 9.53 -14.08
C ARG A 15 -24.78 8.16 -13.40
N PRO A 16 -25.80 7.33 -13.69
CA PRO A 16 -25.90 5.99 -13.10
C PRO A 16 -24.68 5.12 -13.43
N SER A 17 -24.02 5.36 -14.57
CA SER A 17 -22.74 4.71 -14.93
C SER A 17 -21.63 4.98 -13.91
N THR A 18 -21.60 6.17 -13.32
CA THR A 18 -20.61 6.55 -12.30
C THR A 18 -20.88 5.82 -10.99
N ALA A 19 -22.15 5.67 -10.60
CA ALA A 19 -22.53 4.90 -9.42
C ALA A 19 -22.17 3.41 -9.58
N VAL A 20 -22.44 2.83 -10.75
CA VAL A 20 -22.05 1.43 -11.06
C VAL A 20 -20.52 1.26 -11.04
N ALA A 21 -19.79 2.21 -11.63
CA ALA A 21 -18.33 2.18 -11.58
C ALA A 21 -17.80 2.23 -10.14
N TYR A 22 -18.34 3.10 -9.28
CA TYR A 22 -17.93 3.15 -7.88
C TYR A 22 -18.29 1.88 -7.10
N LEU A 23 -19.47 1.29 -7.33
CA LEU A 23 -19.83 0.01 -6.71
C LEU A 23 -18.86 -1.10 -7.11
N LEU A 24 -18.50 -1.17 -8.39
CA LEU A 24 -17.52 -2.15 -8.88
C LEU A 24 -16.14 -1.91 -8.27
N LEU A 25 -15.68 -0.65 -8.20
CA LEU A 25 -14.41 -0.29 -7.59
C LEU A 25 -14.37 -0.64 -6.09
N ILE A 26 -15.46 -0.38 -5.36
CA ILE A 26 -15.58 -0.74 -3.94
C ILE A 26 -15.56 -2.25 -3.77
N ALA A 27 -16.30 -3.01 -4.60
CA ALA A 27 -16.32 -4.46 -4.55
C ALA A 27 -14.91 -5.05 -4.80
N LEU A 28 -14.21 -4.54 -5.81
CA LEU A 28 -12.82 -4.93 -6.09
C LEU A 28 -11.88 -4.55 -4.94
N ALA A 29 -12.02 -3.35 -4.38
CA ALA A 29 -11.22 -2.91 -3.24
C ALA A 29 -11.42 -3.84 -2.03
N VAL A 30 -12.66 -4.17 -1.67
CA VAL A 30 -12.97 -5.12 -0.59
C VAL A 30 -12.36 -6.49 -0.88
N PHE A 31 -12.51 -7.01 -2.10
CA PHE A 31 -11.93 -8.29 -2.51
C PHE A 31 -10.40 -8.32 -2.34
N TYR A 32 -9.70 -7.28 -2.78
CA TYR A 32 -8.25 -7.17 -2.62
C TYR A 32 -7.81 -6.95 -1.16
N LEU A 33 -8.67 -6.36 -0.32
CA LEU A 33 -8.40 -6.16 1.10
C LEU A 33 -8.61 -7.41 1.96
N LEU A 34 -9.37 -8.41 1.50
CA LEU A 34 -9.58 -9.67 2.25
C LEU A 34 -8.27 -10.35 2.73
N PRO A 35 -7.26 -10.60 1.87
CA PRO A 35 -6.00 -11.19 2.34
C PRO A 35 -5.20 -10.25 3.26
N MET A 36 -5.26 -8.94 3.03
CA MET A 36 -4.63 -7.96 3.92
C MET A 36 -5.26 -7.97 5.31
N PHE A 37 -6.58 -8.06 5.40
CA PHE A 37 -7.29 -8.20 6.67
C PHE A 37 -6.81 -9.42 7.45
N ALA A 38 -6.71 -10.59 6.80
CA ALA A 38 -6.25 -11.82 7.44
C ALA A 38 -4.80 -11.69 7.96
N ILE A 39 -3.90 -11.06 7.18
CA ILE A 39 -2.50 -10.83 7.60
C ILE A 39 -2.45 -9.87 8.80
N VAL A 40 -3.21 -8.78 8.79
CA VAL A 40 -3.23 -7.83 9.90
C VAL A 40 -3.77 -8.48 11.17
N VAL A 41 -4.90 -9.18 11.08
CA VAL A 41 -5.52 -9.89 12.21
C VAL A 41 -4.58 -10.94 12.80
N THR A 42 -3.92 -11.72 11.95
CA THR A 42 -2.99 -12.77 12.40
C THR A 42 -1.69 -12.20 12.97
N SER A 43 -1.20 -11.06 12.46
CA SER A 43 0.00 -10.38 12.99
C SER A 43 -0.16 -9.90 14.43
N LEU A 44 -1.40 -9.65 14.86
CA LEU A 44 -1.74 -9.19 16.22
C LEU A 44 -2.07 -10.33 17.18
N LYS A 45 -2.10 -11.59 16.72
CA LYS A 45 -2.40 -12.76 17.57
C LYS A 45 -1.15 -13.28 18.28
N SER A 46 -1.34 -13.83 19.47
CA SER A 46 -0.29 -14.59 20.15
C SER A 46 0.00 -15.90 19.42
N PHE A 47 1.20 -16.46 19.57
CA PHE A 47 1.61 -17.72 18.94
C PHE A 47 0.69 -18.91 19.26
N ASN A 48 0.03 -18.90 20.42
CA ASN A 48 -0.91 -19.95 20.84
C ASN A 48 -2.30 -19.81 20.18
N GLU A 49 -2.64 -18.62 19.67
CA GLU A 49 -3.95 -18.33 19.06
C GLU A 49 -3.94 -18.50 17.54
N VAL A 50 -2.76 -18.47 16.91
CA VAL A 50 -2.60 -18.64 15.45
C VAL A 50 -2.85 -20.11 15.07
N SER A 51 -3.97 -20.37 14.41
CA SER A 51 -4.32 -21.70 13.90
C SER A 51 -5.09 -21.59 12.59
N ARG A 52 -5.18 -22.70 11.84
CA ARG A 52 -5.88 -22.75 10.55
C ARG A 52 -7.38 -22.44 10.67
N SER A 53 -7.99 -22.75 11.82
CA SER A 53 -9.40 -22.48 12.11
C SER A 53 -9.68 -21.06 12.58
N THR A 54 -8.69 -20.36 13.16
CA THR A 54 -8.86 -19.03 13.75
C THR A 54 -8.42 -17.90 12.82
N LEU A 55 -8.10 -18.18 11.54
CA LEU A 55 -7.59 -17.19 10.58
C LEU A 55 -8.49 -15.95 10.41
N TRP A 56 -9.81 -16.16 10.43
CA TRP A 56 -10.81 -15.10 10.21
C TRP A 56 -11.36 -14.50 11.50
N GLU A 57 -10.99 -15.07 12.66
CA GLU A 57 -11.43 -14.57 13.95
C GLU A 57 -10.60 -13.37 14.36
N LEU A 58 -11.23 -12.34 14.92
CA LEU A 58 -10.52 -11.21 15.54
C LEU A 58 -9.65 -11.70 16.71
N PRO A 59 -8.50 -11.04 16.97
CA PRO A 59 -7.64 -11.40 18.09
C PRO A 59 -8.37 -11.22 19.41
N LYS A 60 -8.34 -12.23 20.28
CA LYS A 60 -8.94 -12.14 21.63
C LYS A 60 -8.18 -11.15 22.51
N ALA A 61 -6.86 -11.13 22.37
CA ALA A 61 -5.96 -10.20 23.03
C ALA A 61 -4.86 -9.77 22.05
N PRO A 62 -4.95 -8.56 21.46
CA PRO A 62 -3.92 -8.04 20.57
C PRO A 62 -2.57 -7.94 21.27
N THR A 63 -1.52 -8.47 20.64
CA THR A 63 -0.14 -8.43 21.15
C THR A 63 0.85 -8.12 20.04
N PHE A 64 2.00 -7.56 20.42
CA PHE A 64 3.12 -7.26 19.51
C PHE A 64 4.34 -8.18 19.71
N GLU A 65 4.23 -9.20 20.56
CA GLU A 65 5.32 -10.15 20.84
C GLU A 65 5.92 -10.77 19.56
N ALA A 66 5.06 -11.15 18.62
CA ALA A 66 5.48 -11.75 17.35
C ALA A 66 6.35 -10.80 16.51
N PHE A 67 6.13 -9.48 16.59
CA PHE A 67 6.96 -8.50 15.88
C PHE A 67 8.37 -8.40 16.47
N GLY A 68 8.49 -8.44 17.80
CA GLY A 68 9.80 -8.44 18.46
C GLY A 68 10.63 -9.65 18.05
N SER A 69 10.05 -10.86 18.18
CA SER A 69 10.73 -12.09 17.78
C SER A 69 11.05 -12.12 16.28
N ALA A 70 10.15 -11.63 15.42
CA ALA A 70 10.41 -11.56 13.99
C ALA A 70 11.52 -10.57 13.66
N PHE A 71 11.56 -9.41 14.32
CA PHE A 71 12.58 -8.39 14.09
C PHE A 71 13.98 -8.89 14.45
N ASP A 72 14.13 -9.57 15.58
CA ASP A 72 15.43 -10.11 16.00
C ASP A 72 16.01 -11.10 14.97
N VAL A 73 15.14 -11.90 14.34
CA VAL A 73 15.54 -12.86 13.30
C VAL A 73 15.78 -12.17 11.96
N LEU A 74 14.96 -11.18 11.60
CA LEU A 74 14.93 -10.62 10.26
C LEU A 74 15.85 -9.40 10.09
N ALA A 75 16.17 -8.69 11.18
CA ALA A 75 16.95 -7.45 11.16
C ALA A 75 18.29 -7.58 10.41
N PRO A 76 19.13 -8.61 10.63
CA PRO A 76 20.41 -8.72 9.93
C PRO A 76 20.24 -8.80 8.39
N SER A 77 19.31 -9.64 7.93
CA SER A 77 19.02 -9.83 6.51
C SER A 77 18.33 -8.61 5.88
N PHE A 78 17.49 -7.92 6.65
CA PHE A 78 16.84 -6.68 6.25
C PHE A 78 17.89 -5.58 6.00
N PHE A 79 18.83 -5.37 6.94
CA PHE A 79 19.89 -4.38 6.76
C PHE A 79 20.86 -4.73 5.64
N ASN A 80 21.17 -6.02 5.43
CA ASN A 80 21.93 -6.45 4.25
C ASN A 80 21.22 -6.06 2.95
N SER A 81 19.90 -6.23 2.88
CA SER A 81 19.11 -5.83 1.71
C SER A 81 19.12 -4.32 1.50
N VAL A 82 18.98 -3.53 2.58
CA VAL A 82 19.07 -2.07 2.52
C VAL A 82 20.44 -1.61 2.02
N LEU A 83 21.52 -2.21 2.54
CA LEU A 83 22.89 -1.91 2.13
C LEU A 83 23.16 -2.24 0.66
N LEU A 84 22.43 -3.17 0.06
CA LEU A 84 22.53 -3.48 -1.37
C LEU A 84 21.64 -2.59 -2.23
N VAL A 85 20.36 -2.42 -1.85
CA VAL A 85 19.36 -1.72 -2.67
C VAL A 85 19.62 -0.22 -2.72
N VAL A 86 20.02 0.40 -1.61
CA VAL A 86 20.24 1.86 -1.56
C VAL A 86 21.35 2.31 -2.52
N PRO A 87 22.59 1.78 -2.48
CA PRO A 87 23.61 2.21 -3.44
C PRO A 87 23.25 1.82 -4.87
N ALA A 88 22.67 0.64 -5.09
CA ALA A 88 22.26 0.21 -6.43
C ALA A 88 21.21 1.16 -7.06
N THR A 89 20.21 1.57 -6.28
CA THR A 89 19.16 2.51 -6.74
C THR A 89 19.71 3.90 -6.99
N VAL A 90 20.59 4.41 -6.13
CA VAL A 90 21.26 5.71 -6.34
C VAL A 90 22.10 5.69 -7.61
N LEU A 91 22.96 4.67 -7.79
CA LEU A 91 23.77 4.54 -8.99
C LEU A 91 22.90 4.39 -10.24
N SER A 92 21.83 3.60 -10.18
CA SER A 92 20.90 3.43 -11.29
C SER A 92 20.18 4.73 -11.65
N ALA A 93 19.76 5.52 -10.65
CA ALA A 93 19.11 6.81 -10.89
C ALA A 93 20.08 7.83 -11.48
N LEU A 94 21.33 7.86 -11.01
CA LEU A 94 22.37 8.74 -11.57
C LEU A 94 22.65 8.38 -13.03
N LEU A 95 22.93 7.11 -13.32
CA LEU A 95 23.20 6.65 -14.69
C LEU A 95 21.98 6.84 -15.60
N GLY A 96 20.77 6.58 -15.10
CA GLY A 96 19.52 6.80 -15.83
C GLY A 96 19.30 8.28 -16.17
N SER A 97 19.54 9.19 -15.21
CA SER A 97 19.36 10.63 -15.43
C SER A 97 20.38 11.21 -16.40
N LEU A 98 21.64 10.74 -16.39
CA LEU A 98 22.65 11.14 -17.36
C LEU A 98 22.27 10.74 -18.79
N ASN A 99 21.83 9.50 -18.99
CA ASN A 99 21.36 9.05 -20.30
C ASN A 99 20.09 9.81 -20.72
N GLY A 100 19.14 10.01 -19.80
CA GLY A 100 17.94 10.80 -20.05
C GLY A 100 18.23 12.27 -20.40
N TYR A 101 19.25 12.88 -19.80
CA TYR A 101 19.69 14.23 -20.15
C TYR A 101 20.22 14.32 -21.58
N VAL A 102 21.00 13.33 -22.03
CA VAL A 102 21.48 13.28 -23.42
C VAL A 102 20.34 13.14 -24.43
N LEU A 103 19.32 12.33 -24.13
CA LEU A 103 18.18 12.10 -25.05
C LEU A 103 17.14 13.24 -25.06
N SER A 104 17.11 14.06 -24.01
CA SER A 104 16.16 15.17 -23.87
C SER A 104 16.66 16.50 -24.44
N LYS A 105 17.90 16.51 -24.95
CA LYS A 105 18.48 17.62 -25.70
C LYS A 105 18.57 17.25 -27.18
#